data_AF-A0A849SKG8-F1
#
_entry.id   AF-A0A849SKG8-F1
#
_cell.length_a   1.000
_cell.length_b   1.000
_cell.length_c   1.000
_cell.angle_alpha   90.00
_cell.angle_beta   90.00
_cell.angle_gamma   90.00
#
_symmetry.space_group_name_H-M   'P 1'
#
loop_
_entity.id
_entity.type
_entity.pdbx_description
1 polymer ?
#
loop_
_entity_poly.entity_id
_entity_poly.type
_entity_poly.pdbx_seq_one_letter_code
_entity_poly.pdbx_strand_id
1 'polypeptide(L)'
;MLESPHVCAPYRPRRRNHSEARRFTRSRLPRWLTAATAVALTLLLSAPAAHAQRLRPWIPPAADSMLAWSAEARAGFQTNRGDSIGGSNYEPYERVGFMARRLLRSLGRANLTQAAAVESYLDSLGLDTDLRVEARLPYFALLVVRNPYRPAAKAVAFLLWYRQEELKTQGFELSGGYEPRLRVWWTNRQEGPYAWGILDASRDRATLYFSLLQLSANGQFWHLVQFDTEGIPFAPTGDAAFADLNGDSKPEFLVWTPAPLDSLVENCRDCPRLLEQRTFVERPRGFALLETRIVPSPTSTFIRFVQLLAQGDRASAARFLKDPRRIEAAVSAGWGLRRAHGSWKILATEPEAAWPLWLLARFHAPGGPRDYKFDFESDGSRWLIKGWERRAQLGGATDSTARRPAGTTPRKP
;
A
#
# COMPACT_ATOMS: atom_id res chain seq x y z
N MET A 1 -8.30 27.13 -13.21
CA MET A 1 -8.03 26.37 -14.45
C MET A 1 -6.53 26.29 -14.62
N LEU A 2 -5.93 25.18 -14.20
CA LEU A 2 -4.52 24.84 -14.43
C LEU A 2 -4.50 23.33 -14.63
N GLU A 3 -4.47 22.91 -15.89
CA GLU A 3 -4.23 21.52 -16.27
C GLU A 3 -2.75 21.22 -16.06
N SER A 4 -2.42 20.28 -15.17
CA SER A 4 -1.12 19.64 -15.12
C SER A 4 -1.25 18.22 -15.67
N PRO A 5 -0.42 17.81 -16.65
CA PRO A 5 -0.49 16.46 -17.18
C PRO A 5 0.27 15.50 -16.25
N HIS A 6 -0.48 14.61 -15.58
CA HIS A 6 0.11 13.47 -14.88
C HIS A 6 0.60 12.43 -15.89
N VAL A 7 1.92 12.24 -15.95
CA VAL A 7 2.54 11.10 -16.61
C VAL A 7 2.57 9.94 -15.61
N CYS A 8 1.52 9.13 -15.60
CA CYS A 8 1.60 7.78 -15.03
C CYS A 8 2.33 6.89 -16.05
N ALA A 9 3.43 6.27 -15.63
CA ALA A 9 4.14 5.27 -16.42
C ALA A 9 3.20 4.08 -16.73
N PRO A 10 3.09 3.63 -18.00
CA PRO A 10 2.24 2.50 -18.33
C PRO A 10 2.87 1.17 -17.89
N TYR A 11 2.12 0.41 -17.10
CA TYR A 11 2.32 -1.02 -16.89
C TYR A 11 2.18 -1.76 -18.23
N ARG A 12 3.29 -2.28 -18.77
CA ARG A 12 3.28 -3.11 -19.99
C ARG A 12 3.03 -4.58 -19.62
N PRO A 13 1.95 -5.21 -20.10
CA PRO A 13 1.83 -6.66 -20.02
C PRO A 13 2.83 -7.33 -20.98
N ARG A 14 3.46 -8.39 -20.48
CA ARG A 14 4.40 -9.26 -21.19
C ARG A 14 3.68 -9.96 -22.34
N ARG A 15 3.79 -9.45 -23.57
CA ARG A 15 3.29 -10.11 -24.79
C ARG A 15 4.11 -11.36 -25.08
N ARG A 16 3.42 -12.49 -25.23
CA ARG A 16 3.91 -13.72 -25.86
C ARG A 16 4.23 -13.45 -27.33
N ASN A 17 5.40 -13.90 -27.77
CA ASN A 17 5.86 -13.83 -29.15
C ASN A 17 5.03 -14.76 -30.04
N HIS A 18 4.30 -14.19 -31.00
CA HIS A 18 3.95 -14.89 -32.24
C HIS A 18 4.92 -14.43 -33.33
N SER A 19 5.63 -15.40 -33.88
CA SER A 19 6.52 -15.28 -35.02
C SER A 19 5.70 -15.10 -36.31
N GLU A 20 5.79 -13.91 -36.92
CA GLU A 20 5.45 -13.73 -38.33
C GLU A 20 6.66 -13.14 -39.07
N ALA A 21 7.14 -13.93 -40.03
CA ALA A 21 8.15 -13.54 -40.99
C ALA A 21 7.59 -12.49 -41.95
N ARG A 22 8.23 -11.32 -42.03
CA ARG A 22 8.09 -10.41 -43.16
C ARG A 22 9.45 -10.11 -43.77
N ARG A 23 9.55 -10.46 -45.06
CA ARG A 23 10.68 -10.21 -45.95
C ARG A 23 10.89 -8.70 -46.09
N PHE A 24 12.07 -8.22 -45.71
CA PHE A 24 12.52 -6.86 -45.99
C PHE A 24 13.17 -6.79 -47.36
N THR A 25 12.60 -5.96 -48.22
CA THR A 25 13.15 -5.52 -49.50
C THR A 25 14.37 -4.63 -49.28
N ARG A 26 15.48 -4.96 -49.95
CA ARG A 26 16.76 -4.24 -49.91
C ARG A 26 16.64 -2.88 -50.59
N SER A 27 16.69 -1.79 -49.82
CA SER A 27 17.04 -0.46 -50.32
C SER A 27 18.56 -0.25 -50.18
N ARG A 28 19.21 0.15 -51.27
CA ARG A 28 20.65 0.44 -51.32
C ARG A 28 20.89 1.80 -50.68
N LEU A 29 21.52 1.81 -49.50
CA LEU A 29 22.00 3.04 -48.86
C LEU A 29 23.41 3.44 -49.38
N PRO A 30 23.72 4.74 -49.42
CA PRO A 30 24.95 5.27 -50.01
C PRO A 30 26.19 5.02 -49.14
N ARG A 31 27.31 4.62 -49.77
CA ARG A 31 28.58 4.16 -49.17
C ARG A 31 29.39 5.21 -48.38
N TRP A 32 28.88 6.41 -48.13
CA TRP A 32 29.64 7.52 -47.52
C TRP A 32 29.28 7.78 -46.05
N LEU A 33 28.35 7.02 -45.46
CA LEU A 33 28.00 7.08 -44.04
C LEU A 33 28.81 6.13 -43.12
N THR A 34 29.68 5.28 -43.67
CA THR A 34 30.43 4.26 -42.92
C THR A 34 31.67 4.78 -42.20
N ALA A 35 32.19 5.97 -42.54
CA ALA A 35 33.36 6.53 -41.85
C ALA A 35 32.99 7.26 -40.54
N ALA A 36 31.81 7.88 -40.46
CA ALA A 36 31.37 8.61 -39.26
C ALA A 36 30.81 7.68 -38.16
N THR A 37 30.32 6.48 -38.53
CA THR A 37 29.81 5.49 -37.56
C THR A 37 30.94 4.74 -36.85
N ALA A 38 32.13 4.61 -37.43
CA ALA A 38 33.26 3.94 -36.79
C ALA A 38 33.82 4.73 -35.59
N VAL A 39 33.85 6.07 -35.67
CA VAL A 39 34.34 6.93 -34.58
C VAL A 39 33.33 7.04 -33.43
N ALA A 40 32.03 7.07 -33.74
CA ALA A 40 30.97 7.06 -32.73
C ALA A 40 30.87 5.72 -31.98
N LEU A 41 31.20 4.60 -32.63
CA LEU A 41 31.22 3.28 -31.96
C LEU A 41 32.41 3.13 -31.00
N THR A 42 33.58 3.70 -31.31
CA THR A 42 34.74 3.67 -30.41
C THR A 42 34.55 4.54 -29.16
N LEU A 43 33.81 5.65 -29.24
CA LEU A 43 33.50 6.49 -28.08
C LEU A 43 32.43 5.90 -27.14
N LEU A 44 31.55 5.03 -27.65
CA LEU A 44 30.55 4.31 -26.84
C LEU A 44 31.12 3.03 -26.17
N LEU A 45 32.24 2.50 -26.65
CA LEU A 45 32.94 1.35 -26.05
C LEU A 45 33.89 1.75 -24.92
N SER A 46 34.21 3.04 -24.79
CA SER A 46 34.91 3.62 -23.64
C SER A 46 33.94 4.10 -22.55
N ALA A 47 32.79 3.44 -22.40
CA ALA A 47 32.05 3.53 -21.14
C ALA A 47 32.95 2.90 -20.07
N PRO A 48 33.37 3.62 -19.02
CA PRO A 48 34.13 3.02 -17.94
C PRO A 48 33.33 1.82 -17.46
N ALA A 49 33.92 0.62 -17.54
CA ALA A 49 33.30 -0.58 -17.01
C ALA A 49 32.84 -0.21 -15.61
N ALA A 50 31.52 -0.16 -15.41
CA ALA A 50 30.93 0.02 -14.10
C ALA A 50 31.44 -1.17 -13.30
N HIS A 51 32.54 -0.96 -12.56
CA HIS A 51 33.11 -1.97 -11.71
C HIS A 51 32.01 -2.23 -10.70
N ALA A 52 31.28 -3.34 -10.90
CA ALA A 52 30.39 -3.88 -9.90
C ALA A 52 31.26 -4.01 -8.66
N GLN A 53 31.08 -3.08 -7.71
CA GLN A 53 31.85 -3.04 -6.49
C GLN A 53 31.71 -4.43 -5.89
N ARG A 54 32.81 -5.20 -5.83
CA ARG A 54 32.82 -6.48 -5.13
C ARG A 54 32.51 -6.13 -3.69
N LEU A 55 31.24 -6.29 -3.31
CA LEU A 55 30.77 -6.17 -1.95
C LEU A 55 31.56 -7.21 -1.15
N ARG A 56 32.59 -6.75 -0.43
CA ARG A 56 33.27 -7.60 0.54
C ARG A 56 32.22 -8.00 1.58
N PRO A 57 32.09 -9.29 1.91
CA PRO A 57 31.22 -9.71 3.00
C PRO A 57 31.58 -8.91 4.25
N TRP A 58 30.62 -8.17 4.80
CA TRP A 58 30.81 -7.46 6.05
C TRP A 58 30.94 -8.48 7.17
N ILE A 59 32.03 -8.37 7.95
CA ILE A 59 32.28 -9.20 9.13
C ILE A 59 32.01 -8.32 10.36
N PRO A 60 31.06 -8.70 11.23
CA PRO A 60 30.73 -7.89 12.38
C PRO A 60 31.91 -7.84 13.36
N PRO A 61 32.26 -6.64 13.89
CA PRO A 61 33.27 -6.55 14.92
C PRO A 61 32.78 -7.18 16.23
N ALA A 62 33.68 -7.85 16.96
CA ALA A 62 33.42 -8.44 18.29
C ALA A 62 32.28 -9.48 18.31
N ALA A 63 32.31 -10.45 17.39
CA ALA A 63 31.32 -11.52 17.30
C ALA A 63 31.08 -12.25 18.64
N ASP A 64 32.13 -12.52 19.41
CA ASP A 64 32.02 -13.19 20.72
C ASP A 64 31.21 -12.37 21.74
N SER A 65 31.39 -11.05 21.76
CA SER A 65 30.61 -10.16 22.63
C SER A 65 29.14 -10.10 22.20
N MET A 66 28.87 -10.16 20.89
CA MET A 66 27.51 -10.17 20.36
C MET A 66 26.75 -11.44 20.76
N LEU A 67 27.43 -12.60 20.75
CA LEU A 67 26.85 -13.85 21.22
C LEU A 67 26.46 -13.77 22.70
N ALA A 68 27.37 -13.31 23.56
CA ALA A 68 27.09 -13.13 24.99
C ALA A 68 25.91 -12.18 25.24
N TRP A 69 25.92 -10.99 24.61
CA TRP A 69 24.83 -10.03 24.77
C TRP A 69 23.49 -10.53 24.24
N SER A 70 23.50 -11.30 23.15
CA SER A 70 22.27 -11.92 22.63
C SER A 70 21.70 -12.96 23.59
N ALA A 71 22.55 -13.75 24.24
CA ALA A 71 22.13 -14.74 25.24
C ALA A 71 21.52 -14.05 26.46
N GLU A 72 22.14 -12.98 26.95
CA GLU A 72 21.63 -12.16 28.05
C GLU A 72 20.29 -11.49 27.69
N ALA A 73 20.17 -10.89 26.49
CA ALA A 73 18.92 -10.28 26.02
C ALA A 73 17.79 -11.33 25.94
N ARG A 74 18.07 -12.51 25.37
CA ARG A 74 17.10 -13.60 25.27
C ARG A 74 16.66 -14.13 26.62
N ALA A 75 17.60 -14.31 27.55
CA ALA A 75 17.28 -14.70 28.93
C ALA A 75 16.35 -13.66 29.58
N GLY A 76 16.65 -12.38 29.42
CA GLY A 76 15.79 -11.29 29.88
C GLY A 76 14.39 -11.35 29.27
N PHE A 77 14.28 -11.48 27.94
CA PHE A 77 13.00 -11.63 27.26
C PHE A 77 12.16 -12.83 27.73
N GLN A 78 12.81 -13.96 28.07
CA GLN A 78 12.15 -15.13 28.63
C GLN A 78 11.60 -14.88 30.04
N THR A 79 12.30 -14.07 30.83
CA THR A 79 11.86 -13.72 32.20
C THR A 79 10.76 -12.67 32.24
N ASN A 80 10.56 -11.90 31.15
CA ASN A 80 9.49 -10.89 31.07
C ASN A 80 8.09 -11.54 31.16
N ARG A 81 7.30 -11.05 32.12
CA ARG A 81 5.93 -11.54 32.40
C ARG A 81 4.81 -10.59 31.95
N GLY A 82 5.13 -9.33 31.71
CA GLY A 82 4.17 -8.32 31.29
C GLY A 82 4.26 -8.00 29.80
N ASP A 83 3.18 -7.43 29.27
CA ASP A 83 3.12 -6.93 27.89
C ASP A 83 3.66 -5.49 27.74
N SER A 84 3.98 -4.83 28.86
CA SER A 84 4.56 -3.48 28.87
C SER A 84 6.09 -3.51 28.76
N ILE A 85 6.64 -2.47 28.15
CA ILE A 85 8.09 -2.24 28.05
C ILE A 85 8.66 -1.42 29.22
N GLY A 86 7.91 -1.28 30.32
CA GLY A 86 8.32 -0.46 31.47
C GLY A 86 9.25 -1.20 32.44
N GLY A 87 10.09 -0.43 33.16
CA GLY A 87 10.94 -0.95 34.24
C GLY A 87 11.97 -1.97 33.74
N SER A 88 12.10 -3.08 34.47
CA SER A 88 13.04 -4.17 34.13
C SER A 88 12.75 -4.83 32.77
N ASN A 89 11.52 -4.71 32.26
CA ASN A 89 11.16 -5.30 30.97
C ASN A 89 11.87 -4.61 29.80
N TYR A 90 12.37 -3.38 29.98
CA TYR A 90 13.04 -2.59 28.94
C TYR A 90 14.48 -3.03 28.66
N GLU A 91 15.21 -3.51 29.66
CA GLU A 91 16.64 -3.82 29.57
C GLU A 91 17.00 -4.77 28.40
N PRO A 92 16.24 -5.85 28.13
CA PRO A 92 16.49 -6.71 26.98
C PRO A 92 16.39 -5.97 25.64
N TYR A 93 15.42 -5.06 25.50
CA TYR A 93 15.25 -4.25 24.29
C TYR A 93 16.42 -3.28 24.12
N GLU A 94 16.81 -2.58 25.18
CA GLU A 94 17.96 -1.66 25.17
C GLU A 94 19.25 -2.36 24.74
N ARG A 95 19.47 -3.58 25.24
CA ARG A 95 20.63 -4.40 24.89
C ARG A 95 20.67 -4.74 23.41
N VAL A 96 19.54 -5.12 22.82
CA VAL A 96 19.44 -5.35 21.35
C VAL A 96 19.66 -4.04 20.58
N GLY A 97 19.08 -2.93 21.04
CA GLY A 97 19.31 -1.61 20.44
C GLY A 97 20.79 -1.20 20.46
N PHE A 98 21.50 -1.48 21.56
CA PHE A 98 22.93 -1.25 21.69
C PHE A 98 23.75 -2.11 20.71
N MET A 99 23.43 -3.41 20.61
CA MET A 99 24.06 -4.31 19.63
C MET A 99 23.90 -3.78 18.21
N ALA A 100 22.67 -3.48 17.80
CA ALA A 100 22.36 -2.95 16.48
C ALA A 100 23.09 -1.62 16.20
N ARG A 101 23.09 -0.68 17.15
CA ARG A 101 23.83 0.58 17.03
C ARG A 101 25.32 0.35 16.80
N ARG A 102 25.93 -0.59 17.54
CA ARG A 102 27.36 -0.92 17.38
C ARG A 102 27.66 -1.52 16.01
N LEU A 103 26.81 -2.42 15.53
CA LEU A 103 26.92 -3.04 14.21
C LEU A 103 26.74 -2.00 13.10
N LEU A 104 25.70 -1.17 13.18
CA LEU A 104 25.45 -0.08 12.22
C LEU A 104 26.57 0.96 12.20
N ARG A 105 27.11 1.31 13.38
CA ARG A 105 28.27 2.21 13.47
C ARG A 105 29.50 1.62 12.77
N SER A 106 29.67 0.30 12.78
CA SER A 106 30.78 -0.38 12.10
C SER A 106 30.67 -0.36 10.57
N LEU A 107 29.45 -0.28 10.02
CA LEU A 107 29.25 -0.04 8.59
C LEU A 107 29.73 1.37 8.21
N GLY A 108 29.50 2.33 9.11
CA GLY A 108 29.80 3.74 8.87
C GLY A 108 28.71 4.46 8.08
N ARG A 109 28.74 5.78 8.11
CA ARG A 109 27.69 6.65 7.57
C ARG A 109 27.38 6.40 6.09
N ALA A 110 28.40 6.12 5.28
CA ALA A 110 28.25 5.92 3.84
C ALA A 110 27.62 4.57 3.46
N ASN A 111 27.58 3.60 4.38
CA ASN A 111 27.21 2.22 4.09
C ASN A 111 25.94 1.76 4.82
N LEU A 112 25.15 2.69 5.37
CA LEU A 112 23.88 2.32 6.03
C LEU A 112 22.89 1.65 5.09
N THR A 113 23.01 1.80 3.77
CA THR A 113 22.23 1.00 2.80
C THR A 113 22.47 -0.51 2.94
N GLN A 114 23.56 -0.94 3.57
CA GLN A 114 23.86 -2.34 3.88
C GLN A 114 23.27 -2.81 5.20
N ALA A 115 22.41 -2.02 5.86
CA ALA A 115 21.82 -2.35 7.15
C ALA A 115 21.05 -3.69 7.16
N ALA A 116 20.54 -4.16 6.02
CA ALA A 116 19.91 -5.48 5.91
C ALA A 116 20.85 -6.64 6.35
N ALA A 117 22.17 -6.48 6.22
CA ALA A 117 23.14 -7.46 6.73
C ALA A 117 23.18 -7.47 8.28
N VAL A 118 22.92 -6.33 8.92
CA VAL A 118 22.83 -6.22 10.39
C VAL A 118 21.57 -6.93 10.89
N GLU A 119 20.43 -6.72 10.21
CA GLU A 119 19.17 -7.44 10.50
C GLU A 119 19.36 -8.95 10.45
N SER A 120 19.89 -9.45 9.31
CA SER A 120 20.16 -10.88 9.12
C SER A 120 21.08 -11.46 10.20
N TYR A 121 22.05 -10.67 10.66
CA TYR A 121 22.94 -11.09 11.75
C TYR A 121 22.22 -11.14 13.10
N LEU A 122 21.42 -10.13 13.45
CA LEU A 122 20.63 -10.13 14.70
C LEU A 122 19.62 -11.29 14.71
N ASP A 123 18.97 -11.56 13.58
CA ASP A 123 18.05 -12.68 13.43
C ASP A 123 18.77 -14.02 13.63
N SER A 124 20.00 -14.17 13.13
CA SER A 124 20.82 -15.37 13.33
C SER A 124 21.17 -15.63 14.80
N LEU A 125 21.13 -14.60 15.65
CA LEU A 125 21.32 -14.71 17.10
C LEU A 125 20.02 -15.10 17.83
N GLY A 126 18.90 -15.26 17.10
CA GLY A 126 17.58 -15.57 17.63
C GLY A 126 16.89 -14.38 18.28
N LEU A 127 17.19 -13.16 17.82
CA LEU A 127 16.48 -11.94 18.18
C LEU A 127 15.38 -11.69 17.14
N ASP A 128 14.24 -11.13 17.57
CA ASP A 128 13.14 -10.78 16.67
C ASP A 128 13.23 -9.29 16.36
N THR A 129 13.81 -8.97 15.19
CA THR A 129 14.07 -7.59 14.77
C THR A 129 13.54 -7.30 13.37
N ASP A 130 13.22 -6.04 13.11
CA ASP A 130 13.08 -5.51 11.75
C ASP A 130 14.00 -4.28 11.63
N LEU A 131 14.74 -4.17 10.53
CA LEU A 131 15.60 -3.02 10.28
C LEU A 131 15.25 -2.40 8.94
N ARG A 132 14.98 -1.09 8.96
CA ARG A 132 14.59 -0.33 7.77
C ARG A 132 15.44 0.92 7.68
N VAL A 133 15.81 1.28 6.45
CA VAL A 133 16.62 2.47 6.15
C VAL A 133 15.83 3.36 5.23
N GLU A 134 15.86 4.66 5.48
CA GLU A 134 15.22 5.62 4.59
C GLU A 134 15.95 5.65 3.24
N ALA A 135 15.24 5.28 2.17
CA ALA A 135 15.85 5.11 0.86
C ALA A 135 16.41 6.42 0.27
N ARG A 136 15.74 7.56 0.50
CA ARG A 136 16.20 8.85 -0.03
C ARG A 136 17.22 9.55 0.86
N LEU A 137 17.26 9.19 2.14
CA LEU A 137 18.12 9.79 3.16
C LEU A 137 18.77 8.64 3.95
N PRO A 138 19.74 7.92 3.36
CA PRO A 138 20.30 6.68 3.90
C PRO A 138 21.25 6.92 5.08
N TYR A 139 20.90 7.86 5.95
CA TYR A 139 21.53 8.18 7.21
C TYR A 139 20.52 8.16 8.37
N PHE A 140 19.27 7.78 8.09
CA PHE A 140 18.23 7.45 9.06
C PHE A 140 17.86 5.97 8.94
N ALA A 141 17.83 5.27 10.08
CA ALA A 141 17.43 3.87 10.16
C ALA A 141 16.50 3.65 11.35
N LEU A 142 15.49 2.80 11.16
CA LEU A 142 14.58 2.35 12.19
C LEU A 142 14.88 0.88 12.48
N LEU A 143 15.25 0.57 13.71
CA LEU A 143 15.27 -0.78 14.23
C LEU A 143 14.01 -1.01 15.07
N VAL A 144 13.25 -2.04 14.80
CA VAL A 144 12.17 -2.49 15.68
C VAL A 144 12.60 -3.77 16.35
N VAL A 145 12.44 -3.83 17.68
CA VAL A 145 12.77 -5.00 18.51
C VAL A 145 11.50 -5.51 19.17
N ARG A 146 11.25 -6.81 19.05
CA ARG A 146 10.11 -7.51 19.64
C ARG A 146 10.57 -8.56 20.63
N ASN A 147 9.67 -8.97 21.54
CA ASN A 147 9.92 -10.11 22.41
C ASN A 147 9.47 -11.41 21.72
N PRO A 148 10.39 -12.30 21.29
CA PRO A 148 10.02 -13.53 20.59
C PRO A 148 9.24 -14.53 21.46
N TYR A 149 9.33 -14.42 22.79
CA TYR A 149 8.67 -15.31 23.75
C TYR A 149 7.32 -14.77 24.24
N ARG A 150 6.99 -13.50 23.93
CA ARG A 150 5.75 -12.83 24.36
C ARG A 150 5.15 -12.03 23.19
N PRO A 151 4.37 -12.68 22.31
CA PRO A 151 3.88 -12.00 21.12
C PRO A 151 2.88 -10.85 21.35
N ALA A 152 2.29 -10.77 22.54
CA ALA A 152 1.40 -9.68 22.95
C ALA A 152 2.16 -8.49 23.56
N ALA A 153 3.45 -8.64 23.85
CA ALA A 153 4.26 -7.56 24.40
C ALA A 153 4.49 -6.47 23.35
N LYS A 154 4.54 -5.23 23.83
CA LYS A 154 4.85 -4.06 23.00
C LYS A 154 6.23 -4.19 22.37
N ALA A 155 6.37 -3.60 21.18
CA ALA A 155 7.64 -3.49 20.48
C ALA A 155 8.33 -2.17 20.85
N VAL A 156 9.66 -2.16 20.78
CA VAL A 156 10.46 -0.95 20.93
C VAL A 156 11.08 -0.60 19.59
N ALA A 157 10.83 0.62 19.12
CA ALA A 157 11.52 1.19 17.99
C ALA A 157 12.74 2.00 18.46
N PHE A 158 13.91 1.72 17.90
CA PHE A 158 15.10 2.55 18.00
C PHE A 158 15.28 3.34 16.72
N LEU A 159 15.18 4.66 16.86
CA LEU A 159 15.52 5.65 15.84
C LEU A 159 17.03 5.81 15.83
N LEU A 160 17.69 5.52 14.71
CA LEU A 160 19.13 5.70 14.54
C LEU A 160 19.39 6.75 13.46
N TRP A 161 20.21 7.76 13.76
CA TRP A 161 20.57 8.79 12.80
C TRP A 161 21.98 9.31 13.00
N TYR A 162 22.64 9.69 11.91
CA TYR A 162 23.93 10.36 11.98
C TYR A 162 23.76 11.85 12.24
N ARG A 163 24.39 12.33 13.31
CA ARG A 163 24.70 13.74 13.53
C ARG A 163 26.20 13.91 13.32
N GLN A 164 26.58 14.46 12.16
CA GLN A 164 27.97 14.47 11.70
C GLN A 164 28.51 13.02 11.61
N GLU A 165 29.50 12.66 12.43
CA GLU A 165 30.10 11.32 12.50
C GLU A 165 29.54 10.46 13.64
N GLU A 166 28.68 11.03 14.49
CA GLU A 166 28.10 10.33 15.62
C GLU A 166 26.76 9.69 15.24
N LEU A 167 26.67 8.36 15.37
CA LEU A 167 25.40 7.64 15.28
C LEU A 167 24.63 7.79 16.59
N LYS A 168 23.61 8.65 16.58
CA LYS A 168 22.65 8.84 17.67
C LYS A 168 21.62 7.71 17.67
N THR A 169 21.01 7.49 18.83
CA THR A 169 19.95 6.50 19.02
C THR A 169 18.91 7.03 19.98
N GLN A 170 17.64 6.70 19.76
CA GLN A 170 16.55 6.98 20.68
C GLN A 170 15.50 5.89 20.60
N GLY A 171 15.12 5.31 21.74
CA GLY A 171 14.05 4.32 21.84
C GLY A 171 12.68 4.98 22.03
N PHE A 172 11.63 4.38 21.49
CA PHE A 172 10.24 4.69 21.83
C PHE A 172 9.33 3.46 21.64
N GLU A 173 8.17 3.47 22.29
CA GLU A 173 7.18 2.39 22.21
C GLU A 173 6.42 2.42 20.88
N LEU A 174 6.22 1.26 20.27
CA LEU A 174 5.24 1.09 19.19
C LEU A 174 4.01 0.35 19.71
N SER A 175 2.82 0.77 19.26
CA SER A 175 1.59 0.05 19.56
C SER A 175 1.50 -1.30 18.87
N GLY A 176 2.05 -1.42 17.67
CA GLY A 176 2.17 -2.67 16.91
C GLY A 176 3.62 -3.16 16.88
N GLY A 177 4.36 -2.75 15.86
CA GLY A 177 5.75 -3.13 15.64
C GLY A 177 5.98 -4.21 14.60
N TYR A 178 5.01 -4.51 13.74
CA TYR A 178 5.18 -5.43 12.61
C TYR A 178 5.15 -4.70 11.27
N GLU A 179 5.91 -5.22 10.29
CA GLU A 179 6.01 -4.66 8.94
C GLU A 179 6.24 -3.14 8.91
N PRO A 180 7.23 -2.61 9.66
CA PRO A 180 7.43 -1.17 9.75
C PRO A 180 7.76 -0.59 8.38
N ARG A 181 7.01 0.46 8.02
CA ARG A 181 7.22 1.32 6.85
C ARG A 181 7.56 2.70 7.39
N LEU A 182 8.62 3.31 6.86
CA LEU A 182 9.06 4.62 7.32
C LEU A 182 9.23 5.60 6.16
N ARG A 183 9.08 6.87 6.49
CA ARG A 183 9.46 7.98 5.62
C ARG A 183 10.12 9.08 6.45
N VAL A 184 11.29 9.54 6.01
CA VAL A 184 11.94 10.75 6.55
C VAL A 184 12.02 11.83 5.48
N TRP A 185 11.70 13.07 5.84
CA TRP A 185 11.75 14.21 4.93
C TRP A 185 12.22 15.50 5.62
N TRP A 186 12.74 16.42 4.82
CA TRP A 186 13.11 17.77 5.25
C TRP A 186 11.84 18.63 5.36
N THR A 187 11.60 19.24 6.51
CA THR A 187 10.37 20.01 6.75
C THR A 187 10.46 21.47 6.26
N ASN A 188 11.68 21.94 5.98
CA ASN A 188 12.01 23.35 5.76
C ASN A 188 11.79 24.26 6.97
N ARG A 189 11.77 23.70 8.19
CA ARG A 189 11.62 24.43 9.46
C ARG A 189 12.91 24.34 10.27
N GLN A 190 13.43 25.47 10.75
CA GLN A 190 14.66 25.47 11.58
C GLN A 190 14.47 24.76 12.92
N GLU A 191 13.31 24.96 13.56
CA GLU A 191 13.00 24.39 14.87
C GLU A 191 12.85 22.86 14.85
N GLY A 192 12.54 22.31 13.69
CA GLY A 192 12.45 20.88 13.51
C GLY A 192 12.77 20.44 12.10
N PRO A 193 14.07 20.34 11.76
CA PRO A 193 14.57 20.21 10.39
C PRO A 193 14.04 19.00 9.63
N TYR A 194 13.85 17.89 10.35
CA TYR A 194 13.36 16.64 9.77
C TYR A 194 12.12 16.16 10.50
N ALA A 195 11.23 15.53 9.74
CA ALA A 195 10.12 14.76 10.27
C ALA A 195 10.26 13.29 9.87
N TRP A 196 9.79 12.41 10.74
CA TRP A 196 9.87 10.96 10.58
C TRP A 196 8.49 10.37 10.80
N GLY A 197 7.86 9.90 9.72
CA GLY A 197 6.62 9.14 9.76
C GLY A 197 6.93 7.65 9.83
N ILE A 198 6.30 6.96 10.76
CA ILE A 198 6.42 5.52 10.96
C ILE A 198 5.02 4.94 10.93
N LEU A 199 4.85 3.92 10.08
CA LEU A 199 3.63 3.14 9.93
C LEU A 199 3.98 1.70 10.27
N ASP A 200 3.27 1.12 11.22
CA ASP A 200 3.45 -0.26 11.66
C ASP A 200 2.10 -0.96 11.81
N ALA A 201 2.13 -2.28 11.90
CA ALA A 201 0.95 -3.10 12.00
C ALA A 201 0.92 -3.89 13.31
N SER A 202 -0.28 -4.28 13.73
CA SER A 202 -0.48 -5.37 14.66
C SER A 202 0.04 -6.68 14.05
N ARG A 203 0.29 -7.68 14.90
CA ARG A 203 0.82 -8.98 14.47
C ARG A 203 -0.05 -9.70 13.44
N ASP A 204 -1.36 -9.63 13.62
CA ASP A 204 -2.36 -10.19 12.70
C ASP A 204 -2.61 -9.30 11.46
N ARG A 205 -1.93 -8.15 11.38
CA ARG A 205 -2.05 -7.13 10.33
C ARG A 205 -3.46 -6.54 10.20
N ALA A 206 -4.31 -6.74 11.21
CA ALA A 206 -5.66 -6.21 11.22
C ALA A 206 -5.67 -4.71 11.57
N THR A 207 -4.70 -4.21 12.33
CA THR A 207 -4.66 -2.81 12.76
C THR A 207 -3.36 -2.17 12.29
N LEU A 208 -3.48 -0.96 11.73
CA LEU A 208 -2.35 -0.11 11.43
C LEU A 208 -2.20 0.97 12.50
N TYR A 209 -0.96 1.35 12.75
CA TYR A 209 -0.53 2.35 13.72
C TYR A 209 0.36 3.37 13.02
N PHE A 210 0.31 4.61 13.47
CA PHE A 210 1.08 5.73 12.92
C PHE A 210 1.68 6.59 14.01
N SER A 211 2.99 6.81 13.89
CA SER A 211 3.75 7.75 14.70
C SER A 211 4.41 8.80 13.80
N LEU A 212 4.28 10.08 14.18
CA LEU A 212 5.01 11.18 13.59
C LEU A 212 5.97 11.75 14.63
N LEU A 213 7.25 11.81 14.27
CA LEU A 213 8.27 12.45 15.08
C LEU A 213 8.90 13.65 14.35
N GLN A 214 9.40 14.61 15.13
CA GLN A 214 10.13 15.75 14.63
C GLN A 214 11.48 15.86 15.33
N LEU A 215 12.55 15.98 14.54
CA LEU A 215 13.90 16.11 15.07
C LEU A 215 14.05 17.49 15.71
N SER A 216 14.67 17.59 16.88
CA SER A 216 14.97 18.87 17.52
C SER A 216 15.87 19.75 16.64
N ALA A 217 15.78 21.07 16.80
CA ALA A 217 16.58 22.05 16.03
C ALA A 217 18.09 21.76 16.05
N ASN A 218 18.62 21.28 17.18
CA ASN A 218 20.04 20.94 17.35
C ASN A 218 20.41 19.51 16.90
N GLY A 219 19.43 18.74 16.41
CA GLY A 219 19.59 17.37 15.92
C GLY A 219 19.87 16.31 16.99
N GLN A 220 19.57 16.62 18.27
CA GLN A 220 19.96 15.77 19.41
C GLN A 220 18.93 14.70 19.77
N PHE A 221 17.65 14.95 19.54
CA PHE A 221 16.59 14.01 19.89
C PHE A 221 15.34 14.25 19.05
N TRP A 222 14.46 13.26 19.02
CA TRP A 222 13.18 13.28 18.33
C TRP A 222 12.05 13.52 19.32
N HIS A 223 11.15 14.42 18.97
CA HIS A 223 9.91 14.65 19.69
C HIS A 223 8.78 13.88 19.00
N LEU A 224 7.98 13.16 19.78
CA LEU A 224 6.72 12.59 19.28
C LEU A 224 5.70 13.72 19.12
N VAL A 225 5.24 13.94 17.88
CA VAL A 225 4.29 15.01 17.52
C VAL A 225 2.87 14.47 17.39
N GLN A 226 2.73 13.25 16.87
CA GLN A 226 1.44 12.59 16.71
C GLN A 226 1.63 11.09 16.90
N PHE A 227 0.66 10.45 17.56
CA PHE A 227 0.64 9.02 17.80
C PHE A 227 -0.78 8.48 17.72
N ASP A 228 -0.92 7.16 17.73
CA ASP A 228 -2.12 6.39 17.32
C ASP A 228 -3.46 6.91 17.85
N THR A 229 -3.52 7.38 19.08
CA THR A 229 -4.78 7.83 19.70
C THR A 229 -5.23 9.22 19.25
N GLU A 230 -4.40 9.97 18.51
CA GLU A 230 -4.57 11.41 18.32
C GLU A 230 -4.80 11.89 16.88
N GLY A 231 -5.10 11.04 15.88
CA GLY A 231 -5.67 11.67 14.67
C GLY A 231 -5.85 10.92 13.37
N ILE A 232 -5.36 9.69 13.21
CA ILE A 232 -5.57 8.96 11.95
C ILE A 232 -6.37 7.68 12.19
N PRO A 233 -7.68 7.69 11.87
CA PRO A 233 -8.50 6.49 12.02
C PRO A 233 -8.10 5.49 10.93
N PHE A 234 -7.52 4.36 11.35
CA PHE A 234 -7.34 3.20 10.50
C PHE A 234 -8.55 2.27 10.65
N ALA A 235 -9.14 1.85 9.52
CA ALA A 235 -10.11 0.77 9.56
C ALA A 235 -9.38 -0.59 9.68
N PRO A 236 -9.98 -1.62 10.30
CA PRO A 236 -9.36 -2.93 10.51
C PRO A 236 -8.91 -3.72 9.24
N THR A 237 -9.15 -3.16 8.06
CA THR A 237 -8.84 -3.77 6.76
C THR A 237 -8.27 -2.75 5.78
N GLY A 238 -7.80 -1.61 6.30
CA GLY A 238 -7.22 -0.55 5.50
C GLY A 238 -5.75 -0.77 5.18
N ASP A 239 -5.25 -0.06 4.19
CA ASP A 239 -3.82 0.10 3.92
C ASP A 239 -3.45 1.58 3.99
N ALA A 240 -2.18 1.90 4.12
CA ALA A 240 -1.69 3.27 4.14
C ALA A 240 -0.29 3.41 3.54
N ALA A 241 0.03 4.58 3.00
CA ALA A 241 1.33 4.86 2.42
C ALA A 241 1.69 6.34 2.48
N PHE A 242 2.99 6.61 2.46
CA PHE A 242 3.53 7.95 2.22
C PHE A 242 3.70 8.15 0.70
N ALA A 243 3.20 9.26 0.17
CA ALA A 243 3.36 9.61 -1.24
C ALA A 243 3.57 11.12 -1.38
N ASP A 244 4.48 11.54 -2.23
CA ASP A 244 4.69 12.94 -2.61
C ASP A 244 3.83 13.23 -3.85
N LEU A 245 2.59 13.65 -3.63
CA LEU A 245 1.58 13.83 -4.68
C LEU A 245 1.75 15.15 -5.43
N ASN A 246 2.29 16.17 -4.77
CA ASN A 246 2.42 17.52 -5.32
C ASN A 246 3.83 17.83 -5.84
N GLY A 247 4.83 16.98 -5.57
CA GLY A 247 6.22 17.13 -6.03
C GLY A 247 7.07 18.07 -5.17
N ASP A 248 6.63 18.44 -3.96
CA ASP A 248 7.34 19.34 -3.07
C ASP A 248 8.35 18.64 -2.14
N SER A 249 8.57 17.33 -2.35
CA SER A 249 9.42 16.44 -1.55
C SER A 249 8.94 16.16 -0.12
N LYS A 250 7.77 16.68 0.26
CA LYS A 250 7.07 16.31 1.50
C LYS A 250 6.00 15.26 1.17
N PRO A 251 5.88 14.21 1.98
CA PRO A 251 4.86 13.22 1.73
C PRO A 251 3.50 13.72 2.24
N GLU A 252 2.47 13.53 1.43
CA GLU A 252 1.14 13.25 1.94
C GLU A 252 1.07 11.83 2.52
N PHE A 253 0.19 11.66 3.49
CA PHE A 253 -0.13 10.36 4.04
C PHE A 253 -1.49 9.91 3.53
N LEU A 254 -1.51 8.77 2.85
CA LEU A 254 -2.69 8.21 2.21
C LEU A 254 -3.17 7.02 3.02
N VAL A 255 -4.47 6.97 3.29
CA VAL A 255 -5.13 5.82 3.93
C VAL A 255 -6.25 5.35 3.04
N TRP A 256 -6.28 4.06 2.74
CA TRP A 256 -7.35 3.41 1.99
C TRP A 256 -8.16 2.52 2.91
N THR A 257 -9.48 2.70 2.96
CA THR A 257 -10.39 1.88 3.75
C THR A 257 -11.56 1.43 2.90
N PRO A 258 -12.25 0.33 3.24
CA PRO A 258 -13.53 0.02 2.59
C PRO A 258 -14.50 1.19 2.76
N ALA A 259 -15.06 1.66 1.65
CA ALA A 259 -16.08 2.71 1.67
C ALA A 259 -17.43 2.12 2.12
N PRO A 260 -18.35 2.97 2.62
CA PRO A 260 -19.72 2.55 2.91
C PRO A 260 -20.39 1.91 1.70
N LEU A 261 -21.27 0.93 1.96
CA LEU A 261 -22.05 0.29 0.92
C LEU A 261 -22.99 1.30 0.26
N ASP A 262 -23.19 1.15 -1.04
CA ASP A 262 -24.20 1.90 -1.78
C ASP A 262 -25.59 1.30 -1.53
N SER A 263 -26.61 2.14 -1.41
CA SER A 263 -27.98 1.65 -1.17
C SER A 263 -28.62 1.03 -2.41
N LEU A 264 -28.27 1.48 -3.62
CA LEU A 264 -28.85 0.96 -4.86
C LEU A 264 -28.17 -0.33 -5.34
N VAL A 265 -26.90 -0.53 -4.97
CA VAL A 265 -26.06 -1.63 -5.45
C VAL A 265 -25.58 -2.53 -4.31
N GLU A 266 -26.04 -3.77 -4.32
CA GLU A 266 -25.52 -4.84 -3.48
C GLU A 266 -24.28 -5.48 -4.11
N ASN A 267 -23.19 -5.61 -3.35
CA ASN A 267 -21.98 -6.29 -3.80
C ASN A 267 -21.99 -7.77 -3.41
N CYS A 268 -21.42 -8.62 -4.28
CA CYS A 268 -21.13 -10.00 -3.89
C CYS A 268 -20.06 -10.05 -2.79
N ARG A 269 -20.01 -11.14 -2.03
CA ARG A 269 -19.07 -11.32 -0.92
C ARG A 269 -17.61 -11.18 -1.36
N ASP A 270 -17.30 -11.73 -2.53
CA ASP A 270 -15.93 -11.85 -3.06
C ASP A 270 -15.61 -10.74 -4.09
N CYS A 271 -16.53 -9.79 -4.28
CA CYS A 271 -16.35 -8.68 -5.21
C CYS A 271 -15.40 -7.65 -4.60
N PRO A 272 -14.53 -7.00 -5.40
CA PRO A 272 -13.76 -5.85 -4.98
C PRO A 272 -14.68 -4.78 -4.35
N ARG A 273 -14.40 -4.44 -3.09
CA ARG A 273 -15.16 -3.42 -2.37
C ARG A 273 -14.80 -2.04 -2.90
N LEU A 274 -15.73 -1.10 -2.76
CA LEU A 274 -15.40 0.30 -2.92
C LEU A 274 -14.32 0.68 -1.89
N LEU A 275 -13.33 1.43 -2.34
CA LEU A 275 -12.28 1.97 -1.49
C LEU A 275 -12.47 3.47 -1.35
N GLU A 276 -12.44 3.95 -0.12
CA GLU A 276 -12.30 5.34 0.23
C GLU A 276 -10.82 5.62 0.45
N GLN A 277 -10.29 6.63 -0.23
CA GLN A 277 -8.97 7.18 0.02
C GLN A 277 -9.13 8.46 0.85
N ARG A 278 -8.41 8.52 1.95
CA ARG A 278 -8.25 9.69 2.80
C ARG A 278 -6.83 10.21 2.64
N THR A 279 -6.70 11.46 2.22
CA THR A 279 -5.42 12.13 2.03
C THR A 279 -5.19 13.06 3.20
N PHE A 280 -4.07 12.88 3.89
CA PHE A 280 -3.64 13.72 5.00
C PHE A 280 -2.40 14.52 4.59
N VAL A 281 -2.32 15.76 5.04
CA VAL A 281 -1.17 16.66 4.80
C VAL A 281 -0.54 17.08 6.13
N GLU A 282 0.77 17.27 6.15
CA GLU A 282 1.48 17.75 7.33
C GLU A 282 1.04 19.20 7.66
N ARG A 283 0.65 19.42 8.92
CA ARG A 283 0.33 20.71 9.54
C ARG A 283 1.24 20.92 10.76
N PRO A 284 1.24 22.10 11.41
CA PRO A 284 2.09 22.34 12.57
C PRO A 284 1.90 21.35 13.74
N ARG A 285 0.71 20.75 13.88
CA ARG A 285 0.38 19.75 14.90
C ARG A 285 0.39 18.29 14.38
N GLY A 286 1.02 18.04 13.24
CA GLY A 286 1.05 16.72 12.59
C GLY A 286 0.12 16.62 11.38
N PHE A 287 -0.18 15.39 10.96
CA PHE A 287 -1.01 15.14 9.78
C PHE A 287 -2.48 15.44 10.05
N ALA A 288 -3.09 16.24 9.17
CA ALA A 288 -4.51 16.56 9.19
C ALA A 288 -5.17 16.14 7.88
N LEU A 289 -6.42 15.68 7.98
CA LEU A 289 -7.22 15.28 6.82
C LEU A 289 -7.40 16.48 5.88
N LEU A 290 -6.96 16.32 4.63
CA LEU A 290 -7.17 17.28 3.56
C LEU A 290 -8.42 16.92 2.76
N GLU A 291 -8.51 15.67 2.32
CA GLU A 291 -9.52 15.22 1.38
C GLU A 291 -9.93 13.77 1.69
N THR A 292 -11.19 13.46 1.39
CA THR A 292 -11.70 12.09 1.33
C THR A 292 -12.39 11.89 0.00
N ARG A 293 -12.06 10.81 -0.72
CA ARG A 293 -12.62 10.51 -2.04
C ARG A 293 -12.75 9.02 -2.27
N ILE A 294 -13.71 8.60 -3.09
CA ILE A 294 -13.78 7.22 -3.57
C ILE A 294 -12.71 7.00 -4.62
N VAL A 295 -11.95 5.91 -4.49
CA VAL A 295 -10.93 5.54 -5.48
C VAL A 295 -11.63 5.17 -6.80
N PRO A 296 -11.26 5.80 -7.94
CA PRO A 296 -11.79 5.43 -9.24
C PRO A 296 -11.51 3.97 -9.57
N SER A 297 -12.56 3.17 -9.77
CA SER A 297 -12.53 1.74 -10.07
C SER A 297 -13.62 1.40 -11.09
N PRO A 298 -13.56 0.24 -11.76
CA PRO A 298 -14.69 -0.30 -12.53
C PRO A 298 -15.99 -0.34 -11.71
N THR A 299 -15.92 -0.81 -10.45
CA THR A 299 -17.07 -0.90 -9.53
C THR A 299 -17.62 0.48 -9.18
N SER A 300 -16.77 1.46 -8.84
CA SER A 300 -17.22 2.82 -8.50
C SER A 300 -17.76 3.57 -9.72
N THR A 301 -17.18 3.34 -10.90
CA THR A 301 -17.72 3.81 -12.18
C THR A 301 -19.11 3.26 -12.44
N PHE A 302 -19.32 1.95 -12.26
CA PHE A 302 -20.64 1.32 -12.43
C PHE A 302 -21.67 1.86 -11.44
N ILE A 303 -21.33 1.90 -10.14
CA ILE A 303 -22.21 2.41 -9.09
C ILE A 303 -22.58 3.87 -9.37
N ARG A 304 -21.60 4.72 -9.69
CA ARG A 304 -21.87 6.13 -9.99
C ARG A 304 -22.73 6.31 -11.23
N PHE A 305 -22.50 5.52 -12.27
CA PHE A 305 -23.32 5.52 -13.48
C PHE A 305 -24.79 5.18 -13.17
N VAL A 306 -25.04 4.13 -12.39
CA VAL A 306 -26.39 3.72 -11.96
C VAL A 306 -27.05 4.79 -11.08
N GLN A 307 -26.32 5.38 -10.13
CA GLN A 307 -26.82 6.47 -9.29
C GLN A 307 -27.28 7.67 -10.13
N LEU A 308 -26.47 8.10 -11.10
CA LEU A 308 -26.79 9.24 -11.97
C LEU A 308 -28.02 8.95 -12.83
N LEU A 309 -28.14 7.72 -13.36
CA LEU A 309 -29.35 7.28 -14.05
C LEU A 309 -30.58 7.32 -13.15
N ALA A 310 -30.47 6.83 -11.92
CA ALA A 310 -31.55 6.85 -10.93
C ALA A 310 -31.94 8.29 -10.56
N GLN A 311 -31.00 9.22 -10.54
CA GLN A 311 -31.23 10.66 -10.32
C GLN A 311 -31.84 11.36 -11.55
N GLY A 312 -31.86 10.71 -12.71
CA GLY A 312 -32.33 11.31 -13.98
C GLY A 312 -31.27 12.16 -14.69
N ASP A 313 -30.05 12.24 -14.16
CA ASP A 313 -28.93 12.99 -14.75
C ASP A 313 -28.25 12.17 -15.85
N ARG A 314 -28.93 12.07 -17.00
CA ARG A 314 -28.46 11.34 -18.17
C ARG A 314 -27.17 11.93 -18.74
N ALA A 315 -27.03 13.26 -18.69
CA ALA A 315 -25.89 13.96 -19.24
C ALA A 315 -24.60 13.63 -18.47
N SER A 316 -24.65 13.63 -17.14
CA SER A 316 -23.50 13.19 -16.32
C SER A 316 -23.26 11.69 -16.41
N ALA A 317 -24.33 10.87 -16.43
CA ALA A 317 -24.19 9.42 -16.59
C ALA A 317 -23.47 9.05 -17.90
N ALA A 318 -23.80 9.71 -19.00
CA ALA A 318 -23.18 9.47 -20.30
C ALA A 318 -21.65 9.71 -20.31
N ARG A 319 -21.11 10.51 -19.39
CA ARG A 319 -19.65 10.77 -19.26
C ARG A 319 -18.86 9.56 -18.74
N PHE A 320 -19.54 8.57 -18.15
CA PHE A 320 -18.93 7.31 -17.70
C PHE A 320 -18.91 6.25 -18.81
N LEU A 321 -19.46 6.54 -19.99
CA LEU A 321 -19.50 5.62 -21.12
C LEU A 321 -18.38 5.95 -22.12
N LYS A 322 -17.76 4.92 -22.68
CA LYS A 322 -16.85 5.10 -23.82
C LYS A 322 -17.58 5.64 -25.05
N ASP A 323 -18.78 5.13 -25.30
CA ASP A 323 -19.73 5.68 -26.28
C ASP A 323 -20.94 6.30 -25.53
N PRO A 324 -21.01 7.64 -25.42
CA PRO A 324 -22.11 8.33 -24.75
C PRO A 324 -23.50 7.99 -25.28
N ARG A 325 -23.64 7.59 -26.57
CA ARG A 325 -24.95 7.29 -27.18
C ARG A 325 -25.61 6.05 -26.59
N ARG A 326 -24.84 5.17 -25.95
CA ARG A 326 -25.39 3.98 -25.26
C ARG A 326 -26.25 4.32 -24.05
N ILE A 327 -26.27 5.59 -23.61
CA ILE A 327 -27.16 6.06 -22.55
C ILE A 327 -28.64 5.78 -22.88
N GLU A 328 -29.04 5.90 -24.15
CA GLU A 328 -30.42 5.65 -24.57
C GLU A 328 -30.80 4.18 -24.38
N ALA A 329 -29.86 3.26 -24.64
CA ALA A 329 -30.07 1.84 -24.38
C ALA A 329 -30.25 1.55 -22.88
N ALA A 330 -29.46 2.19 -22.01
CA ALA A 330 -29.61 2.07 -20.56
C ALA A 330 -30.96 2.61 -20.05
N VAL A 331 -31.37 3.79 -20.54
CA VAL A 331 -32.66 4.41 -20.19
C VAL A 331 -33.82 3.55 -20.68
N SER A 332 -33.78 3.07 -21.93
CA SER A 332 -34.81 2.19 -22.50
C SER A 332 -34.94 0.87 -21.75
N ALA A 333 -33.85 0.35 -21.19
CA ALA A 333 -33.84 -0.83 -20.34
C ALA A 333 -34.42 -0.59 -18.92
N GLY A 334 -34.81 0.65 -18.61
CA GLY A 334 -35.45 1.03 -17.35
C GLY A 334 -34.49 1.18 -16.16
N TRP A 335 -33.18 1.27 -16.41
CA TRP A 335 -32.16 1.25 -15.36
C TRP A 335 -32.26 2.41 -14.36
N GLY A 336 -32.82 3.55 -14.76
CA GLY A 336 -33.04 4.72 -13.91
C GLY A 336 -34.42 4.77 -13.23
N LEU A 337 -35.33 3.85 -13.52
CA LEU A 337 -36.73 3.93 -13.05
C LEU A 337 -36.92 3.47 -11.60
N ARG A 338 -35.98 2.68 -11.06
CA ARG A 338 -36.09 2.07 -9.72
C ARG A 338 -35.02 2.65 -8.80
N ARG A 339 -35.46 3.24 -7.68
CA ARG A 339 -34.60 3.79 -6.61
C ARG A 339 -34.61 2.93 -5.34
N ALA A 340 -35.02 1.66 -5.45
CA ALA A 340 -35.15 0.77 -4.31
C ALA A 340 -33.77 0.23 -3.89
N HIS A 341 -33.63 -0.11 -2.61
CA HIS A 341 -32.45 -0.79 -2.12
C HIS A 341 -32.20 -2.08 -2.92
N GLY A 342 -30.95 -2.34 -3.30
CA GLY A 342 -30.58 -3.54 -4.04
C GLY A 342 -31.24 -3.67 -5.42
N SER A 343 -31.60 -2.54 -6.06
CA SER A 343 -32.08 -2.54 -7.44
C SER A 343 -31.07 -3.19 -8.39
N TRP A 344 -29.78 -3.12 -8.03
CA TRP A 344 -28.70 -3.82 -8.67
C TRP A 344 -27.97 -4.73 -7.68
N LYS A 345 -27.54 -5.89 -8.16
CA LYS A 345 -26.68 -6.80 -7.42
C LYS A 345 -25.51 -7.22 -8.29
N ILE A 346 -24.28 -6.90 -7.90
CA ILE A 346 -23.09 -7.45 -8.54
C ILE A 346 -23.00 -8.92 -8.15
N LEU A 347 -23.02 -9.80 -9.15
CA LEU A 347 -22.99 -11.24 -8.98
C LEU A 347 -21.56 -11.79 -8.97
N ALA A 348 -20.71 -11.25 -9.84
CA ALA A 348 -19.33 -11.67 -10.01
C ALA A 348 -18.51 -10.56 -10.66
N THR A 349 -17.20 -10.59 -10.46
CA THR A 349 -16.21 -9.79 -11.19
C THR A 349 -15.16 -10.70 -11.79
N GLU A 350 -14.26 -10.14 -12.59
CA GLU A 350 -13.03 -10.82 -12.97
C GLU A 350 -12.31 -11.38 -11.72
N PRO A 351 -12.07 -12.71 -11.64
CA PRO A 351 -11.43 -13.32 -10.47
C PRO A 351 -10.04 -12.75 -10.22
N GLU A 352 -9.70 -12.56 -8.94
CA GLU A 352 -8.37 -12.13 -8.47
C GLU A 352 -7.90 -10.75 -8.98
N ALA A 353 -8.74 -10.02 -9.72
CA ALA A 353 -8.43 -8.70 -10.23
C ALA A 353 -8.90 -7.62 -9.26
N ALA A 354 -7.96 -6.85 -8.68
CA ALA A 354 -8.29 -5.66 -7.89
C ALA A 354 -9.04 -4.59 -8.72
N TRP A 355 -8.77 -4.53 -10.02
CA TRP A 355 -9.41 -3.64 -10.99
C TRP A 355 -10.00 -4.47 -12.13
N PRO A 356 -11.19 -5.06 -11.95
CA PRO A 356 -11.72 -6.04 -12.89
C PRO A 356 -12.13 -5.38 -14.22
N LEU A 357 -11.68 -5.93 -15.34
CA LEU A 357 -12.03 -5.42 -16.68
C LEU A 357 -13.48 -5.72 -17.06
N TRP A 358 -14.17 -6.55 -16.29
CA TRP A 358 -15.59 -6.80 -16.43
C TRP A 358 -16.24 -7.13 -15.09
N LEU A 359 -17.55 -6.86 -15.00
CA LEU A 359 -18.39 -7.35 -13.91
C LEU A 359 -19.72 -7.85 -14.44
N LEU A 360 -20.31 -8.80 -13.73
CA LEU A 360 -21.65 -9.32 -13.97
C LEU A 360 -22.58 -8.74 -12.90
N ALA A 361 -23.65 -8.07 -13.31
CA ALA A 361 -24.64 -7.52 -12.40
C ALA A 361 -26.07 -7.91 -12.81
N ARG A 362 -26.91 -8.15 -11.80
CA ARG A 362 -28.34 -8.40 -11.93
C ARG A 362 -29.11 -7.11 -11.65
N PHE A 363 -29.92 -6.70 -12.60
CA PHE A 363 -30.89 -5.63 -12.44
C PHE A 363 -32.25 -6.22 -12.05
N HIS A 364 -32.79 -5.81 -10.92
CA HIS A 364 -34.13 -6.21 -10.46
C HIS A 364 -35.21 -5.33 -11.10
N ALA A 365 -35.46 -5.53 -12.40
CA ALA A 365 -36.46 -4.78 -13.14
C ALA A 365 -37.90 -5.13 -12.73
N PRO A 366 -38.89 -4.25 -12.98
CA PRO A 366 -40.31 -4.57 -12.75
C PRO A 366 -40.79 -5.82 -13.50
N GLY A 367 -40.29 -6.03 -14.72
CA GLY A 367 -40.59 -7.22 -15.55
C GLY A 367 -39.72 -8.44 -15.25
N GLY A 368 -39.14 -8.54 -14.05
CA GLY A 368 -38.28 -9.64 -13.63
C GLY A 368 -36.77 -9.32 -13.71
N PRO A 369 -35.93 -10.10 -13.01
CA PRO A 369 -34.49 -9.87 -12.96
C PRO A 369 -33.83 -10.08 -14.33
N ARG A 370 -32.81 -9.28 -14.63
CA ARG A 370 -32.02 -9.37 -15.87
C ARG A 370 -30.53 -9.26 -15.56
N ASP A 371 -29.74 -10.17 -16.11
CA ASP A 371 -28.30 -10.19 -15.90
C ASP A 371 -27.59 -9.48 -17.06
N TYR A 372 -26.63 -8.62 -16.72
CA TYR A 372 -25.80 -7.86 -17.65
C TYR A 372 -24.33 -8.05 -17.31
N LYS A 373 -23.52 -8.35 -18.32
CA LYS A 373 -22.07 -8.26 -18.22
C LYS A 373 -21.66 -6.87 -18.70
N PHE A 374 -20.94 -6.13 -17.87
CA PHE A 374 -20.33 -4.84 -18.19
C PHE A 374 -18.84 -5.04 -18.42
N ASP A 375 -18.32 -4.43 -19.48
CA ASP A 375 -16.88 -4.38 -19.77
C ASP A 375 -16.37 -2.96 -19.59
N PHE A 376 -15.17 -2.83 -19.03
CA PHE A 376 -14.55 -1.55 -18.68
C PHE A 376 -13.23 -1.36 -19.40
N GLU A 377 -12.83 -0.09 -19.51
CA GLU A 377 -11.49 0.30 -19.92
C GLU A 377 -11.03 1.52 -19.12
N SER A 378 -9.72 1.69 -18.98
CA SER A 378 -9.13 2.90 -18.42
C SER A 378 -8.46 3.72 -19.52
N ASP A 379 -8.63 5.04 -19.46
CA ASP A 379 -7.90 5.98 -20.32
C ASP A 379 -6.63 6.55 -19.64
N GLY A 380 -6.23 5.97 -18.50
CA GLY A 380 -5.10 6.40 -17.68
C GLY A 380 -5.50 7.32 -16.52
N SER A 381 -6.63 8.01 -16.61
CA SER A 381 -7.10 8.94 -15.56
C SER A 381 -8.45 8.53 -14.94
N ARG A 382 -9.28 7.83 -15.71
CA ARG A 382 -10.61 7.38 -15.28
C ARG A 382 -10.92 6.00 -15.84
N TRP A 383 -11.94 5.38 -15.24
CA TRP A 383 -12.54 4.14 -15.72
C TRP A 383 -13.83 4.44 -16.45
N LEU A 384 -13.99 3.86 -17.63
CA LEU A 384 -15.16 4.01 -18.49
C LEU A 384 -15.82 2.65 -18.74
N ILE A 385 -17.15 2.66 -18.84
CA ILE A 385 -17.92 1.53 -19.32
C ILE A 385 -17.76 1.49 -20.84
N LYS A 386 -17.00 0.50 -21.32
CA LYS A 386 -16.83 0.23 -22.74
C LYS A 386 -18.13 -0.26 -23.35
N GLY A 387 -18.85 -1.09 -22.61
CA GLY A 387 -20.12 -1.62 -23.05
C GLY A 387 -20.76 -2.59 -22.08
N TRP A 388 -21.91 -3.10 -22.47
CA TRP A 388 -22.58 -4.18 -21.79
C TRP A 388 -23.33 -5.10 -22.75
N GLU A 389 -23.54 -6.32 -22.30
CA GLU A 389 -24.31 -7.36 -22.99
C GLU A 389 -25.29 -8.00 -22.01
N ARG A 390 -26.52 -8.22 -22.46
CA ARG A 390 -27.47 -9.04 -21.70
C ARG A 390 -27.00 -10.48 -21.72
N ARG A 391 -26.96 -11.13 -20.56
CA ARG A 391 -26.65 -12.55 -20.43
C ARG A 391 -27.92 -13.35 -20.16
N ALA A 392 -27.91 -14.60 -20.59
CA ALA A 392 -28.89 -15.56 -20.07
C ALA A 392 -28.75 -15.56 -18.55
N GLN A 393 -29.89 -15.54 -17.85
CA GLN A 393 -29.87 -15.52 -16.40
C GLN A 393 -29.10 -16.77 -15.94
N LEU A 394 -28.02 -16.57 -15.18
CA LEU A 394 -27.33 -17.71 -14.57
C LEU A 394 -28.35 -18.37 -13.66
N GLY A 395 -28.79 -19.55 -14.08
CA GLY A 395 -29.86 -20.30 -13.44
C GLY A 395 -29.57 -20.35 -11.95
N GLY A 396 -30.53 -19.88 -11.15
CA GLY A 396 -30.44 -20.05 -9.72
C GLY A 396 -30.29 -21.54 -9.47
N ALA A 397 -29.13 -21.96 -8.95
CA ALA A 397 -29.11 -23.14 -8.12
C ALA A 397 -30.18 -22.88 -7.08
N THR A 398 -31.30 -23.58 -7.24
CA THR A 398 -32.40 -23.56 -6.29
C THR A 398 -31.78 -23.77 -4.93
N ASP A 399 -31.87 -22.75 -4.10
CA ASP A 399 -31.70 -22.86 -2.67
C ASP A 399 -32.86 -23.75 -2.19
N SER A 400 -32.69 -25.06 -2.35
CA SER A 400 -33.59 -26.08 -1.84
C SER A 400 -33.36 -26.14 -0.34
N THR A 401 -33.76 -25.07 0.36
CA THR A 401 -34.07 -25.15 1.77
C THR A 401 -35.25 -26.11 1.87
N ALA A 402 -34.92 -27.33 2.25
CA ALA A 402 -35.84 -28.39 2.59
C ALA A 402 -36.99 -27.79 3.42
N ARG A 403 -38.18 -27.81 2.81
CA ARG A 403 -39.45 -27.60 3.49
C ARG A 403 -39.55 -28.71 4.53
N ARG A 404 -39.10 -28.41 5.75
CA ARG A 404 -39.24 -29.26 6.92
C ARG A 404 -40.75 -29.46 7.13
N PRO A 405 -41.28 -30.69 7.09
CA PRO A 405 -42.70 -30.91 7.31
C PRO A 405 -43.04 -30.50 8.75
N ALA A 406 -44.20 -29.86 8.90
CA ALA A 406 -44.73 -29.44 10.19
C ALA A 406 -44.81 -30.64 11.14
N GLY A 407 -44.00 -30.60 12.21
CA GLY A 407 -44.06 -31.59 13.27
C GLY A 407 -45.33 -31.41 14.08
N THR A 408 -46.18 -32.43 14.03
CA THR A 408 -47.36 -32.61 14.87
C THR A 408 -46.95 -32.67 16.34
N THR A 409 -47.49 -31.77 17.16
CA THR A 409 -47.32 -31.78 18.62
C THR A 409 -48.14 -32.92 19.23
N PRO A 410 -47.58 -33.80 20.07
CA PRO A 410 -48.37 -34.75 20.83
C PRO A 410 -48.97 -34.08 22.08
N ARG A 411 -50.29 -34.21 22.25
CA ARG A 411 -51.00 -33.95 23.50
C ARG A 411 -50.47 -34.90 24.59
N LYS A 412 -50.09 -34.36 25.74
CA LYS A 412 -49.91 -35.15 26.97
C LYS A 412 -51.28 -35.38 27.66
N PRO A 413 -51.46 -36.52 28.34
CA PRO A 413 -52.61 -36.76 29.22
C PRO A 413 -52.57 -35.88 30.47
#